data_AF-A0A3M0Y360-F1
#
_entry.id   AF-A0A3M0Y360-F1
#
_cell.length_a   1.000
_cell.length_b   1.000
_cell.length_c   1.000
_cell.angle_alpha   90.00
_cell.angle_beta   90.00
_cell.angle_gamma   90.00
#
_symmetry.space_group_name_H-M   'P 1'
#
loop_
_entity.id
_entity.type
_entity.pdbx_description
1 polymer ?
#
loop_
_entity_poly.entity_id
_entity_poly.type
_entity_poly.pdbx_seq_one_letter_code
_entity_poly.pdbx_strand_id
1 'polypeptide(L)'
;RTEIQKTLFGDTAYDAEWLHEYCFEKGVQTQIKPSKNVRRGFYRRKQMRNYSPGEYHQRSLIERGFGSLKRKYGGSVSGKSIASVKAEIYCKAIAPNLRLVQ
;
A
#
# COMPACT_ATOMS: atom_id res chain seq x y z
N ARG A 1 -10.51 -14.47 -12.69
CA ARG A 1 -10.04 -15.13 -11.46
C ARG A 1 -9.34 -14.06 -10.63
N THR A 2 -9.87 -13.69 -9.47
CA THR A 2 -9.21 -12.71 -8.60
C THR A 2 -8.01 -13.41 -7.97
N GLU A 3 -6.80 -13.12 -8.44
CA GLU A 3 -5.60 -13.60 -7.77
C GLU A 3 -5.55 -12.96 -6.39
N ILE A 4 -5.78 -13.75 -5.35
CA ILE A 4 -5.64 -13.30 -3.98
C ILE A 4 -4.14 -13.02 -3.78
N GLN A 5 -3.80 -11.75 -3.53
CA GLN A 5 -2.42 -11.37 -3.24
C GLN A 5 -1.93 -12.17 -2.03
N LYS A 6 -0.86 -12.95 -2.23
CA LYS A 6 -0.27 -13.80 -1.19
C LYS A 6 0.48 -12.98 -0.13
N THR A 7 0.90 -11.77 -0.48
CA THR A 7 1.75 -10.93 0.37
C THR A 7 1.24 -9.49 0.38
N LEU A 8 1.07 -8.93 1.57
CA LEU A 8 0.71 -7.53 1.80
C LEU A 8 1.96 -6.74 2.19
N PHE A 9 2.30 -5.73 1.40
CA PHE A 9 3.37 -4.78 1.69
C PHE A 9 2.77 -3.51 2.29
N GLY A 10 3.29 -3.06 3.44
CA GLY A 10 2.74 -1.89 4.12
C GLY A 10 3.81 -1.08 4.85
N ASP A 11 3.50 0.19 5.10
CA ASP A 11 4.30 1.06 5.95
C ASP A 11 4.26 0.58 7.41
N THR A 12 5.31 0.87 8.18
CA THR A 12 5.36 0.75 9.64
C THR A 12 4.16 1.41 10.32
N ALA A 13 3.60 2.48 9.73
CA ALA A 13 2.37 3.10 10.26
C ALA A 13 1.14 2.18 10.24
N TYR A 14 1.13 1.14 9.40
CA TYR A 14 0.07 0.13 9.33
C TYR A 14 0.35 -1.09 10.22
N ASP A 15 1.37 -1.04 11.09
CA ASP A 15 1.71 -2.10 12.04
C ASP A 15 0.69 -2.22 13.19
N ALA A 16 -0.48 -2.76 12.87
CA ALA A 16 -1.59 -2.97 13.80
C ALA A 16 -1.87 -4.47 13.98
N GLU A 17 -2.13 -4.89 15.23
CA GLU A 17 -2.31 -6.32 15.54
C GLU A 17 -3.52 -6.93 14.81
N TRP A 18 -4.64 -6.20 14.78
CA TRP A 18 -5.86 -6.63 14.08
C TRP A 18 -5.63 -6.84 12.57
N LEU A 19 -4.71 -6.08 11.97
CA LEU A 19 -4.37 -6.23 10.56
C LEU A 19 -3.58 -7.53 10.35
N HIS A 20 -2.59 -7.80 11.20
CA HIS A 20 -1.83 -9.04 11.16
C HIS A 20 -2.70 -10.27 11.41
N GLU A 21 -3.68 -10.18 12.31
CA GLU A 21 -4.68 -11.22 12.56
C GLU A 21 -5.53 -11.46 11.32
N TYR A 22 -6.15 -10.41 10.77
CA TYR A 22 -6.99 -10.53 9.57
C TYR A 22 -6.21 -11.12 8.39
N CYS A 23 -4.99 -10.65 8.14
CA CYS A 23 -4.15 -11.20 7.09
C CYS A 23 -3.75 -12.65 7.36
N PHE A 24 -3.44 -13.00 8.62
CA PHE A 24 -3.14 -14.38 9.00
C PHE A 24 -4.32 -15.32 8.73
N GLU A 25 -5.53 -14.94 9.09
CA GLU A 25 -6.75 -15.71 8.83
C GLU A 25 -7.04 -15.90 7.34
N LYS A 26 -6.70 -14.90 6.52
CA LYS A 26 -6.87 -14.96 5.06
C LYS A 26 -5.71 -15.65 4.35
N GLY A 27 -4.70 -16.14 5.07
CA GLY A 27 -3.50 -16.76 4.48
C GLY A 27 -2.60 -15.76 3.74
N VAL A 28 -2.69 -14.48 4.06
CA VAL A 28 -1.88 -13.40 3.50
C VAL A 28 -0.70 -13.11 4.43
N GLN A 29 0.51 -13.16 3.87
CA GLN A 29 1.74 -12.82 4.60
C GLN A 29 1.90 -11.31 4.66
N THR A 30 2.11 -10.75 5.85
CA THR A 30 2.37 -9.30 6.00
C THR A 30 3.86 -9.00 6.01
N GLN A 31 4.32 -8.19 5.06
CA GLN A 31 5.66 -7.60 5.02
C GLN A 31 5.58 -6.14 5.49
N ILE A 32 5.40 -5.97 6.80
CA ILE A 32 5.30 -4.66 7.45
C ILE A 32 6.38 -4.61 8.54
N LYS A 33 7.20 -3.57 8.50
CA LYS A 33 8.21 -3.35 9.54
C LYS A 33 7.51 -3.01 10.86
N PRO A 34 7.86 -3.67 11.98
CA PRO A 34 7.25 -3.38 13.28
C PRO A 34 7.68 -1.99 13.78
N SER A 35 6.77 -1.32 14.46
CA SER A 35 6.98 -0.01 15.07
C SER A 35 7.89 -0.12 16.30
N LYS A 36 8.74 0.91 16.51
CA LYS A 36 9.91 0.88 17.42
C LYS A 36 9.60 0.53 18.88
N ASN A 37 8.35 0.74 19.34
CA ASN A 37 7.95 0.53 20.72
C ASN A 37 6.95 -0.61 20.92
N VAL A 38 6.71 -1.44 19.90
CA VAL A 38 5.71 -2.50 20.01
C VAL A 38 6.35 -3.79 20.53
N ARG A 39 6.20 -4.03 21.84
CA ARG A 39 6.67 -5.25 22.51
C ARG A 39 5.65 -6.39 22.52
N ARG A 40 4.39 -6.14 22.16
CA ARG A 40 3.27 -7.09 22.30
C ARG A 40 2.60 -7.35 20.96
N GLY A 41 2.15 -8.59 20.76
CA GLY A 41 1.46 -9.04 19.56
C GLY A 41 1.71 -10.51 19.28
N PHE A 42 0.67 -11.32 19.25
CA PHE A 42 0.77 -12.75 18.94
C PHE A 42 0.88 -12.97 17.42
N TYR A 43 -0.04 -12.41 16.66
CA TYR A 43 -0.09 -12.55 15.21
C TYR A 43 1.03 -11.78 14.54
N ARG A 44 1.40 -10.61 15.08
CA ARG A 44 2.58 -9.88 14.61
C ARG A 44 3.85 -10.71 14.73
N ARG A 45 4.12 -11.33 15.89
CA ARG A 45 5.28 -12.22 16.06
C ARG A 45 5.23 -13.43 15.13
N LYS A 46 4.04 -13.97 14.89
CA LYS A 46 3.84 -15.11 13.98
C LYS A 46 4.17 -14.74 12.54
N GLN A 47 3.64 -13.60 12.06
CA GLN A 47 3.88 -13.06 10.73
C GLN A 47 5.35 -12.65 10.55
N MET A 48 5.97 -12.05 11.56
CA MET A 48 7.36 -11.60 11.53
C MET A 48 8.39 -12.74 11.38
N ARG A 49 8.03 -14.00 11.65
CA ARG A 49 8.93 -15.14 11.39
C ARG A 49 9.25 -15.32 9.91
N ASN A 50 8.31 -14.96 9.05
CA ASN A 50 8.44 -15.03 7.60
C ASN A 50 8.71 -13.65 6.98
N TYR A 51 9.07 -12.66 7.81
CA TYR A 51 9.41 -11.34 7.32
C TYR A 51 10.76 -11.35 6.61
N SER A 52 10.82 -10.76 5.42
CA SER A 52 12.05 -10.60 4.66
C SER A 52 12.33 -9.12 4.44
N PRO A 53 13.50 -8.59 4.90
CA PRO A 53 13.90 -7.22 4.62
C PRO A 53 13.96 -6.89 3.12
N GLY A 54 14.38 -7.86 2.30
CA GLY A 54 14.45 -7.70 0.84
C GLY A 54 13.08 -7.54 0.20
N GLU A 55 12.09 -8.31 0.67
CA GLU A 55 10.70 -8.17 0.22
C GLU A 55 10.12 -6.83 0.70
N TYR A 56 10.36 -6.44 1.95
CA TYR A 56 9.92 -5.13 2.46
C TYR A 56 10.48 -3.95 1.64
N HIS A 57 11.72 -4.03 1.14
CA HIS A 57 12.32 -2.99 0.29
C HIS A 57 11.59 -2.80 -1.05
N GLN A 58 10.77 -3.75 -1.51
CA GLN A 58 9.92 -3.59 -2.69
C GLN A 58 8.88 -2.48 -2.51
N ARG A 59 8.58 -2.05 -1.27
CA ARG A 59 7.78 -0.85 -0.98
C ARG A 59 8.29 0.40 -1.72
N SER A 60 9.60 0.51 -1.95
CA SER A 60 10.19 1.63 -2.70
C SER A 60 9.62 1.77 -4.12
N LEU A 61 9.13 0.68 -4.73
CA LEU A 61 8.46 0.71 -6.03
C LEU A 61 7.12 1.44 -5.95
N ILE A 62 6.35 1.18 -4.89
CA ILE A 62 5.07 1.83 -4.63
C ILE A 62 5.29 3.32 -4.34
N GLU A 63 6.29 3.67 -3.55
CA GLU A 63 6.64 5.08 -3.26
C GLU A 63 7.07 5.84 -4.50
N ARG A 64 7.86 5.21 -5.38
CA ARG A 64 8.22 5.77 -6.69
C ARG A 64 7.00 5.97 -7.57
N GLY A 65 6.09 5.00 -7.60
CA GLY A 65 4.83 5.08 -8.34
C GLY A 65 3.96 6.25 -7.88
N PHE A 66 3.66 6.34 -6.59
CA PHE A 66 2.89 7.45 -6.02
C PHE A 66 3.61 8.79 -6.14
N GLY A 67 4.94 8.83 -5.99
CA GLY A 67 5.74 10.04 -6.18
C GLY A 67 5.71 10.55 -7.63
N SER A 68 5.74 9.64 -8.62
CA SER A 68 5.54 9.98 -10.02
C SER A 68 4.13 10.54 -10.26
N LEU A 69 3.11 9.87 -9.71
CA LEU A 69 1.71 10.28 -9.83
C LEU A 69 1.47 11.69 -9.27
N LYS A 70 1.97 11.97 -8.06
CA LYS A 70 1.87 13.29 -7.42
C LYS A 70 2.59 14.37 -8.22
N ARG A 71 3.74 14.07 -8.83
CA ARG A 71 4.45 15.03 -9.68
C ARG A 71 3.73 15.29 -11.00
N LYS A 72 3.20 14.25 -11.65
CA LYS A 72 2.49 14.36 -12.93
C LYS A 72 1.13 15.08 -12.78
N TYR A 73 0.40 14.79 -11.70
CA TYR A 73 -0.99 15.26 -11.55
C TYR A 73 -1.23 16.23 -10.39
N GLY A 74 -0.27 16.43 -9.48
CA GLY A 74 -0.46 17.26 -8.29
C GLY A 74 -0.60 18.75 -8.56
N GLY A 75 -0.02 19.25 -9.67
CA GLY A 75 -0.16 20.64 -10.11
C GLY A 75 -1.25 20.87 -11.16
N SER A 76 -1.86 19.80 -11.69
CA SER A 76 -2.72 19.86 -12.87
C SER A 76 -4.14 19.42 -12.53
N VAL A 77 -4.68 19.85 -11.38
CA VAL A 77 -6.06 19.54 -10.96
C VAL A 77 -6.96 20.74 -11.25
N SER A 78 -8.02 20.52 -12.02
CA SER A 78 -8.98 21.55 -12.42
C SER A 78 -10.18 21.67 -11.46
N GLY A 79 -10.46 20.61 -10.70
CA GLY A 79 -11.50 20.58 -9.69
C GLY A 79 -11.30 21.60 -8.58
N LYS A 80 -12.36 22.36 -8.27
CA LYS A 80 -12.37 23.34 -7.16
C LYS A 80 -12.89 22.76 -5.85
N SER A 81 -13.64 21.67 -5.90
CA SER A 81 -14.19 20.98 -4.72
C SER A 81 -13.44 19.68 -4.45
N ILE A 82 -13.32 19.28 -3.19
CA ILE A 82 -12.61 18.05 -2.77
C ILE A 82 -13.16 16.80 -3.48
N ALA A 83 -14.49 16.73 -3.67
CA ALA A 83 -15.12 15.63 -4.38
C ALA A 83 -14.70 15.56 -5.86
N SER A 84 -14.68 16.71 -6.55
CA SER A 84 -14.24 16.81 -7.94
C SER A 84 -12.76 16.49 -8.09
N VAL A 85 -11.92 17.02 -7.20
CA VAL A 85 -10.47 16.74 -7.15
C VAL A 85 -10.21 15.25 -6.98
N LYS A 86 -10.93 14.60 -6.06
CA LYS A 86 -10.81 13.16 -5.78
C LYS A 86 -11.16 12.31 -7.01
N ALA A 87 -12.29 12.60 -7.65
CA ALA A 87 -12.71 11.93 -8.88
C ALA A 87 -11.70 12.11 -10.01
N GLU A 88 -11.22 13.34 -10.22
CA GLU A 88 -10.25 13.69 -11.26
C GLU A 88 -8.91 12.96 -11.06
N ILE A 89 -8.39 12.92 -9.84
CA ILE A 89 -7.15 12.20 -9.50
C ILE A 89 -7.31 10.70 -9.74
N TYR A 90 -8.45 10.10 -9.37
CA TYR A 90 -8.69 8.68 -9.63
C TYR A 90 -8.75 8.37 -11.13
N CYS A 91 -9.47 9.17 -11.92
CA CYS A 91 -9.51 8.99 -13.37
C CYS A 91 -8.12 9.12 -13.99
N LYS A 92 -7.31 10.10 -13.55
CA LYS A 92 -5.93 10.29 -14.02
C LYS A 92 -4.97 9.18 -13.60
N ALA A 93 -5.21 8.53 -12.48
CA ALA A 93 -4.45 7.36 -12.05
C ALA A 93 -4.79 6.11 -12.87
N ILE A 94 -6.06 5.96 -13.27
CA ILE A 94 -6.54 4.81 -14.03
C ILE A 94 -6.24 4.95 -15.53
N ALA A 95 -6.30 6.15 -16.09
CA ALA A 95 -6.18 6.38 -17.53
C ALA A 95 -4.88 5.82 -18.18
N PRO A 96 -3.68 5.94 -17.55
CA PRO A 96 -2.47 5.29 -18.05
C PRO A 96 -2.57 3.76 -18.05
N ASN A 97 -3.21 3.16 -17.05
CA ASN A 97 -3.38 1.71 -16.96
C ASN A 97 -4.30 1.19 -18.07
N LEU A 98 -5.25 2.01 -18.51
CA LEU A 98 -6.15 1.71 -19.64
C LEU A 98 -5.58 2.14 -21.00
N ARG A 99 -4.35 2.68 -21.05
CA ARG A 99 -3.71 3.23 -22.25
C ARG A 99 -4.51 4.36 -22.92
N LEU A 100 -5.32 5.07 -22.16
CA LEU A 100 -6.19 6.15 -22.66
C LEU A 100 -5.45 7.50 -22.75
N VAL A 101 -4.32 7.63 -22.05
CA VAL A 101 -3.51 8.85 -22.02
C VAL A 101 -2.04 8.45 -22.05
N GLN A 102 -1.29 8.95 -23.03
CA GLN A 102 0.17 8.79 -23.15
C GLN A 102 0.86 10.02 -22.53
#